data_AF-A0A2N6D7X2-F1
#
_entry.id   AF-A0A2N6D7X2-F1
#
_cell.length_a   1.000
_cell.length_b   1.000
_cell.length_c   1.000
_cell.angle_alpha   90.00
_cell.angle_beta   90.00
_cell.angle_gamma   90.00
#
_symmetry.space_group_name_H-M   'P 1'
#
loop_
_entity.id
_entity.type
_entity.pdbx_description
1 polymer ?
#
loop_
_entity_poly.entity_id
_entity_poly.type
_entity_poly.pdbx_seq_one_letter_code
_entity_poly.pdbx_strand_id
1 'polypeptide(L)'
;MQSLELYQLTQWVDKELVKTELLQKYTNLINVLNANVQRRNNHAIQPFEQQKKALLECVKGINMNMLSGSQLKSLNMAGMYENVGEKGFSKLIKIFSNIIDIAQVVAEISKMNSITVQWIQQNNALALAMKPFLNKTEYDYPEGHYLARVIFDNDAYVNSFEDLLGWSDEWRHITRGISIAINEQPDEVKLVGGGKGSFIVELTATGVFILTLGNIVKVTLDCMLKYRQLEMKTLELKKMKEDFLIFKDDFEEDATRLEDRKEKYRDHMKDIIFKGAKERIKGFNKKAEAEFRKAVSSLVDFMTKGGDVDCVIDDSTEEGDDILGTKEALKVDFAEIRALKECLSIEGECEPLKEEDE
;
A
#
# COMPACT_ATOMS: atom_id res chain seq x y z
N MET A 1 6.17 -13.49 5.22
CA MET A 1 6.32 -13.57 3.76
C MET A 1 6.56 -15.02 3.37
N GLN A 2 5.87 -15.52 2.35
CA GLN A 2 6.02 -16.90 1.88
C GLN A 2 7.26 -17.09 1.00
N SER A 3 7.73 -18.32 0.81
CA SER A 3 8.93 -18.62 0.02
C SER A 3 8.78 -18.20 -1.45
N LEU A 4 7.64 -18.47 -2.07
CA LEU A 4 7.41 -18.12 -3.46
C LEU A 4 7.36 -16.60 -3.67
N GLU A 5 6.65 -15.89 -2.80
CA GLU A 5 6.60 -14.43 -2.77
C GLU A 5 7.97 -13.78 -2.55
N LEU A 6 8.79 -14.40 -1.68
CA LEU A 6 10.16 -13.96 -1.47
C LEU A 6 11.01 -14.16 -2.73
N TYR A 7 10.80 -15.27 -3.45
CA TYR A 7 11.46 -15.47 -4.74
C TYR A 7 11.00 -14.47 -5.81
N GLN A 8 9.70 -14.16 -5.89
CA GLN A 8 9.17 -13.13 -6.78
C GLN A 8 9.77 -11.75 -6.46
N LEU A 9 9.97 -11.42 -5.19
CA LEU A 9 10.69 -10.20 -4.79
C LEU A 9 12.12 -10.20 -5.36
N THR A 10 12.78 -11.35 -5.41
CA THR A 10 14.11 -11.42 -6.01
C THR A 10 14.11 -11.14 -7.51
N GLN A 11 13.08 -11.58 -8.23
CA GLN A 11 12.88 -11.30 -9.65
C GLN A 11 12.55 -9.83 -9.89
N TRP A 12 11.74 -9.23 -9.03
CA TRP A 12 11.44 -7.80 -9.05
C TRP A 12 12.72 -6.97 -8.91
N VAL A 13 13.62 -7.32 -7.98
CA VAL A 13 14.91 -6.62 -7.82
C VAL A 13 15.75 -6.68 -9.11
N ASP A 14 15.83 -7.84 -9.76
CA ASP A 14 16.54 -7.97 -11.03
C ASP A 14 15.92 -7.09 -12.13
N LYS A 15 14.59 -7.15 -12.27
CA LYS A 15 13.83 -6.38 -13.26
C LYS A 15 13.92 -4.87 -13.04
N GLU A 16 13.65 -4.41 -11.84
CA GLU A 16 13.42 -2.99 -11.56
C GLU A 16 14.67 -2.26 -11.06
N LEU A 17 15.65 -2.95 -10.47
CA LEU A 17 16.86 -2.29 -9.93
C LEU A 17 18.12 -2.60 -10.74
N VAL A 18 18.29 -3.84 -11.20
CA VAL A 18 19.48 -4.25 -11.95
C VAL A 18 19.37 -3.85 -13.41
N LYS A 19 18.30 -4.26 -14.11
CA LYS A 19 18.12 -3.98 -15.55
C LYS A 19 17.87 -2.50 -15.86
N THR A 20 17.41 -1.72 -14.90
CA THR A 20 17.27 -0.25 -15.02
C THR A 20 18.58 0.50 -14.82
N GLU A 21 19.67 -0.22 -14.50
CA GLU A 21 21.01 0.33 -14.24
C GLU A 21 21.05 1.35 -13.09
N LEU A 22 20.17 1.19 -12.08
CA LEU A 22 20.05 2.15 -10.97
C LEU A 22 21.39 2.41 -10.28
N LEU A 23 22.16 1.37 -9.99
CA LEU A 23 23.49 1.48 -9.36
C LEU A 23 24.48 2.29 -10.21
N GLN A 24 24.43 2.13 -11.53
CA GLN A 24 25.31 2.88 -12.43
C GLN A 24 24.93 4.36 -12.44
N LYS A 25 23.64 4.68 -12.41
CA LYS A 25 23.15 6.08 -12.35
C LYS A 25 23.56 6.76 -11.05
N TYR A 26 23.45 6.07 -9.90
CA TYR A 26 24.01 6.54 -8.63
C TYR A 26 25.51 6.80 -8.74
N THR A 27 26.27 5.83 -9.21
CA THR A 27 27.74 5.91 -9.32
C THR A 27 28.18 7.06 -10.22
N ASN A 28 27.54 7.22 -11.38
CA ASN A 28 27.82 8.30 -12.32
C ASN A 28 27.62 9.67 -11.68
N LEU A 29 26.52 9.86 -10.93
CA LEU A 29 26.27 11.12 -10.25
C LEU A 29 27.26 11.36 -9.09
N ILE A 30 27.49 10.36 -8.25
CA ILE A 30 28.43 10.43 -7.12
C ILE A 30 29.83 10.81 -7.62
N ASN A 31 30.27 10.26 -8.75
CA ASN A 31 31.58 10.58 -9.33
C ASN A 31 31.71 12.07 -9.71
N VAL A 32 30.71 12.64 -10.38
CA VAL A 32 30.74 14.07 -10.75
C VAL A 32 30.64 14.96 -9.51
N LEU A 33 29.81 14.60 -8.54
CA LEU A 33 29.69 15.36 -7.30
C LEU A 33 30.96 15.29 -6.44
N ASN A 34 31.62 14.13 -6.34
CA ASN A 34 32.91 13.99 -5.65
C ASN A 34 34.01 14.82 -6.32
N ALA A 35 34.08 14.82 -7.66
CA ALA A 35 34.99 15.70 -8.39
C ALA A 35 34.72 17.18 -8.08
N ASN A 36 33.46 17.53 -7.83
CA ASN A 36 33.03 18.87 -7.43
C ASN A 36 33.39 19.24 -5.98
N VAL A 37 33.35 18.28 -5.04
CA VAL A 37 33.78 18.46 -3.64
C VAL A 37 35.31 18.57 -3.53
N GLN A 38 36.04 17.72 -4.26
CA GLN A 38 37.50 17.64 -4.17
C GLN A 38 38.24 18.74 -4.94
N ARG A 39 37.52 19.73 -5.47
CA ARG A 39 38.15 20.80 -6.25
C ARG A 39 39.16 21.56 -5.40
N ARG A 40 40.42 21.49 -5.83
CA ARG A 40 41.48 22.40 -5.40
C ARG A 40 41.57 23.55 -6.43
N ASN A 41 41.83 24.76 -5.95
CA ASN A 41 42.14 25.95 -6.76
C ASN A 41 41.01 26.47 -7.69
N ASN A 42 39.81 26.78 -7.16
CA ASN A 42 38.78 27.58 -7.86
C ASN A 42 38.36 27.14 -9.28
N HIS A 43 38.52 25.86 -9.64
CA HIS A 43 38.01 25.35 -10.91
C HIS A 43 36.48 25.40 -10.96
N ALA A 44 35.95 25.71 -12.16
CA ALA A 44 34.52 25.82 -12.42
C ALA A 44 33.76 24.52 -12.07
N ILE A 45 32.49 24.67 -11.67
CA ILE A 45 31.62 23.54 -11.35
C ILE A 45 31.38 22.69 -12.60
N GLN A 46 31.69 21.39 -12.51
CA GLN A 46 31.27 20.46 -13.55
C GLN A 46 29.75 20.30 -13.48
N PRO A 47 29.03 20.51 -14.60
CA PRO A 47 27.59 20.36 -14.63
C PRO A 47 27.21 18.89 -14.41
N PHE A 48 26.17 18.66 -13.62
CA PHE A 48 25.68 17.31 -13.29
C PHE A 48 24.17 17.14 -13.49
N GLU A 49 23.49 18.12 -14.10
CA GLU A 49 22.03 18.07 -14.30
C GLU A 49 21.59 16.87 -15.14
N GLN A 50 22.41 16.41 -16.09
CA GLN A 50 22.11 15.21 -16.87
C GLN A 50 22.11 13.95 -15.99
N GLN A 51 23.14 13.77 -15.15
CA GLN A 51 23.26 12.61 -14.26
C GLN A 51 22.17 12.64 -13.18
N LYS A 52 21.87 13.83 -12.64
CA LYS A 52 20.78 14.06 -11.69
C LYS A 52 19.43 13.70 -12.31
N LYS A 53 19.11 14.22 -13.50
CA LYS A 53 17.86 13.92 -14.19
C LYS A 53 17.73 12.42 -14.48
N ALA A 54 18.79 11.79 -14.98
CA ALA A 54 18.80 10.36 -15.26
C ALA A 54 18.54 9.51 -13.99
N LEU A 55 19.14 9.87 -12.85
CA LEU A 55 18.88 9.19 -11.58
C LEU A 55 17.43 9.41 -11.11
N LEU A 56 16.94 10.65 -11.14
CA LEU A 56 15.57 10.99 -10.73
C LEU A 56 14.52 10.25 -11.57
N GLU A 57 14.67 10.24 -12.90
CA GLU A 57 13.77 9.52 -13.81
C GLU A 57 13.81 8.01 -13.56
N CYS A 58 15.00 7.45 -13.34
CA CYS A 58 15.14 6.03 -13.04
C CYS A 58 14.48 5.65 -11.71
N VAL A 59 14.75 6.41 -10.64
CA VAL A 59 14.17 6.13 -9.32
C VAL A 59 12.66 6.26 -9.34
N LYS A 60 12.13 7.29 -10.02
CA LYS A 60 10.69 7.49 -10.20
C LYS A 60 10.05 6.39 -11.04
N GLY A 61 10.75 5.88 -12.05
CA GLY A 61 10.25 4.85 -12.96
C GLY A 61 10.18 3.43 -12.38
N ILE A 62 10.71 3.20 -11.18
CA ILE A 62 10.66 1.89 -10.51
C ILE A 62 9.21 1.56 -10.13
N ASN A 63 8.67 0.48 -10.68
CA ASN A 63 7.28 0.10 -10.44
C ASN A 63 7.13 -0.67 -9.11
N MET A 64 6.56 0.00 -8.11
CA MET A 64 6.29 -0.55 -6.78
C MET A 64 4.91 -1.20 -6.66
N ASN A 65 4.00 -0.98 -7.62
CA ASN A 65 2.59 -1.39 -7.52
C ASN A 65 2.40 -2.91 -7.59
N MET A 66 3.40 -3.61 -8.15
CA MET A 66 3.40 -5.07 -8.26
C MET A 66 3.80 -5.76 -6.95
N LEU A 67 4.34 -5.01 -5.97
CA LEU A 67 4.79 -5.59 -4.71
C LEU A 67 3.63 -5.76 -3.72
N SER A 68 3.56 -6.93 -3.09
CA SER A 68 2.64 -7.18 -1.99
C SER A 68 3.01 -6.37 -0.73
N GLY A 69 2.09 -6.27 0.22
CA GLY A 69 2.37 -5.63 1.51
C GLY A 69 3.52 -6.29 2.28
N SER A 70 3.69 -7.62 2.19
CA SER A 70 4.82 -8.31 2.84
C SER A 70 6.16 -7.99 2.18
N GLN A 71 6.17 -7.86 0.85
CA GLN A 71 7.38 -7.46 0.12
C GLN A 71 7.74 -6.02 0.45
N LEU A 72 6.77 -5.10 0.43
CA LEU A 72 6.97 -3.70 0.82
C LEU A 72 7.51 -3.55 2.26
N LYS A 73 6.96 -4.31 3.22
CA LYS A 73 7.50 -4.37 4.60
C LYS A 73 8.96 -4.82 4.62
N SER A 74 9.33 -5.79 3.79
CA SER A 74 10.71 -6.27 3.67
C SER A 74 11.64 -5.21 3.09
N LEU A 75 11.21 -4.46 2.06
CA LEU A 75 11.94 -3.31 1.54
C LEU A 75 12.12 -2.22 2.60
N ASN A 76 11.10 -1.98 3.42
CA ASN A 76 11.15 -0.97 4.47
C ASN A 76 12.14 -1.37 5.58
N MET A 77 12.12 -2.62 6.03
CA MET A 77 13.09 -3.14 7.01
C MET A 77 14.53 -3.04 6.52
N ALA A 78 14.75 -3.17 5.20
CA ALA A 78 16.06 -3.00 4.58
C ALA A 78 16.45 -1.53 4.32
N GLY A 79 15.55 -0.57 4.61
CA GLY A 79 15.76 0.86 4.30
C GLY A 79 15.70 1.19 2.80
N MET A 80 15.27 0.25 1.97
CA MET A 80 15.17 0.41 0.51
C MET A 80 13.89 1.11 0.08
N TYR A 81 12.82 0.96 0.85
CA TYR A 81 11.52 1.56 0.53
C TYR A 81 11.60 3.08 0.31
N GLU A 82 12.41 3.76 1.14
CA GLU A 82 12.65 5.21 1.05
C GLU A 82 13.63 5.62 -0.06
N ASN A 83 14.18 4.68 -0.82
CA ASN A 83 15.20 4.93 -1.86
C ASN A 83 14.72 4.66 -3.28
N VAL A 84 13.50 4.14 -3.47
CA VAL A 84 12.94 3.76 -4.78
C VAL A 84 11.53 4.32 -4.97
N GLY A 85 11.06 4.38 -6.21
CA GLY A 85 9.73 4.89 -6.56
C GLY A 85 9.54 6.36 -6.19
N GLU A 86 8.29 6.76 -5.92
CA GLU A 86 7.91 8.15 -5.59
C GLU A 86 8.55 8.65 -4.28
N LYS A 87 8.73 7.77 -3.30
CA LYS A 87 9.40 8.11 -2.04
C LYS A 87 10.88 8.41 -2.25
N GLY A 88 11.58 7.52 -2.96
CA GLY A 88 12.97 7.74 -3.36
C GLY A 88 13.14 9.02 -4.19
N PHE A 89 12.23 9.28 -5.12
CA PHE A 89 12.23 10.50 -5.92
C PHE A 89 12.05 11.75 -5.04
N SER A 90 11.05 11.77 -4.17
CA SER A 90 10.79 12.88 -3.25
C SER A 90 11.95 13.14 -2.31
N LYS A 91 12.57 12.08 -1.78
CA LYS A 91 13.77 12.17 -0.97
C LYS A 91 14.92 12.77 -1.77
N LEU A 92 15.20 12.31 -2.98
CA LEU A 92 16.24 12.89 -3.83
C LEU A 92 15.99 14.37 -4.13
N ILE A 93 14.75 14.77 -4.41
CA ILE A 93 14.40 16.19 -4.60
C ILE A 93 14.73 17.00 -3.33
N LYS A 94 14.37 16.52 -2.14
CA LYS A 94 14.72 17.18 -0.87
C LYS A 94 16.23 17.31 -0.69
N ILE A 95 17.00 16.26 -1.00
CA ILE A 95 18.47 16.28 -0.96
C ILE A 95 19.01 17.37 -1.89
N PHE A 96 18.54 17.43 -3.14
CA PHE A 96 18.98 18.44 -4.10
C PHE A 96 18.48 19.86 -3.82
N SER A 97 17.45 20.05 -2.99
CA SER A 97 17.05 21.39 -2.55
C SER A 97 18.11 22.03 -1.64
N ASN A 98 18.94 21.22 -0.96
CA ASN A 98 20.04 21.69 -0.12
C ASN A 98 21.40 21.73 -0.86
N ILE A 99 21.39 22.08 -2.16
CA ILE A 99 22.57 21.96 -3.04
C ILE A 99 23.76 22.85 -2.66
N ILE A 100 23.57 23.78 -1.72
CA ILE A 100 24.60 24.68 -1.22
C ILE A 100 25.73 23.87 -0.57
N ASP A 101 25.40 22.77 0.11
CA ASP A 101 26.38 21.83 0.65
C ASP A 101 26.49 20.57 -0.24
N ILE A 102 27.30 20.67 -1.28
CA ILE A 102 27.58 19.56 -2.20
C ILE A 102 28.16 18.35 -1.44
N ALA A 103 28.91 18.56 -0.36
CA ALA A 103 29.50 17.47 0.42
C ALA A 103 28.41 16.68 1.17
N GLN A 104 27.44 17.38 1.75
CA GLN A 104 26.26 16.75 2.33
C GLN A 104 25.44 15.98 1.28
N VAL A 105 25.18 16.58 0.12
CA VAL A 105 24.48 15.92 -1.00
C VAL A 105 25.20 14.63 -1.41
N VAL A 106 26.53 14.65 -1.54
CA VAL A 106 27.33 13.46 -1.83
C VAL A 106 27.15 12.40 -0.75
N ALA A 107 27.25 12.79 0.53
CA ALA A 107 27.15 11.84 1.65
C ALA A 107 25.78 11.15 1.68
N GLU A 108 24.70 11.89 1.46
CA GLU A 108 23.33 11.36 1.47
C GLU A 108 23.06 10.45 0.26
N ILE A 109 23.48 10.84 -0.94
CA ILE A 109 23.35 10.01 -2.15
C ILE A 109 24.23 8.75 -2.04
N SER A 110 25.44 8.86 -1.48
CA SER A 110 26.32 7.72 -1.24
C SER A 110 25.73 6.74 -0.23
N LYS A 111 25.05 7.26 0.81
CA LYS A 111 24.31 6.42 1.78
C LYS A 111 23.18 5.66 1.08
N MET A 112 22.38 6.33 0.25
CA MET A 112 21.32 5.66 -0.53
C MET A 112 21.90 4.56 -1.43
N ASN A 113 22.96 4.87 -2.18
CA ASN A 113 23.64 3.90 -3.06
C ASN A 113 24.18 2.70 -2.27
N SER A 114 24.78 2.91 -1.10
CA SER A 114 25.30 1.84 -0.25
C SER A 114 24.20 0.87 0.20
N ILE A 115 23.04 1.40 0.62
CA ILE A 115 21.88 0.58 0.98
C ILE A 115 21.39 -0.22 -0.24
N THR A 116 21.32 0.41 -1.42
CA THR A 116 20.92 -0.26 -2.66
C THR A 116 21.88 -1.37 -3.08
N VAL A 117 23.19 -1.15 -2.97
CA VAL A 117 24.22 -2.17 -3.24
C VAL A 117 24.06 -3.35 -2.28
N GLN A 118 23.95 -3.09 -0.98
CA GLN A 118 23.78 -4.14 0.02
C GLN A 118 22.52 -4.97 -0.23
N TRP A 119 21.40 -4.32 -0.55
CA TRP A 119 20.14 -5.00 -0.83
C TRP A 119 20.22 -5.89 -2.07
N ILE A 120 20.76 -5.38 -3.19
CA ILE A 120 20.93 -6.17 -4.41
C ILE A 120 21.84 -7.38 -4.14
N GLN A 121 22.92 -7.21 -3.39
CA GLN A 121 23.82 -8.32 -3.03
C GLN A 121 23.12 -9.38 -2.18
N GLN A 122 22.41 -8.97 -1.13
CA GLN A 122 21.65 -9.89 -0.27
C GLN A 122 20.57 -10.63 -1.07
N ASN A 123 19.86 -9.92 -1.93
CA ASN A 123 18.80 -10.48 -2.75
C ASN A 123 19.33 -11.47 -3.80
N ASN A 124 20.48 -11.19 -4.41
CA ASN A 124 21.13 -12.13 -5.34
C ASN A 124 21.59 -13.40 -4.62
N ALA A 125 22.16 -13.28 -3.43
CA ALA A 125 22.53 -14.43 -2.60
C ALA A 125 21.30 -15.27 -2.22
N LEU A 126 20.20 -14.61 -1.88
CA LEU A 126 18.93 -15.25 -1.57
C LEU A 126 18.34 -15.99 -2.78
N ALA A 127 18.30 -15.35 -3.95
CA ALA A 127 17.81 -15.96 -5.18
C ALA A 127 18.57 -17.26 -5.52
N LEU A 128 19.91 -17.23 -5.38
CA LEU A 128 20.76 -18.40 -5.59
C LEU A 128 20.49 -19.51 -4.56
N ALA A 129 20.32 -19.14 -3.28
CA ALA A 129 20.05 -20.09 -2.20
C ALA A 129 18.67 -20.75 -2.32
N MET A 130 17.67 -20.04 -2.85
CA MET A 130 16.30 -20.54 -2.99
C MET A 130 16.10 -21.40 -4.23
N LYS A 131 16.84 -21.15 -5.31
CA LYS A 131 16.68 -21.84 -6.60
C LYS A 131 16.61 -23.38 -6.51
N PRO A 132 17.40 -24.08 -5.66
CA PRO A 132 17.32 -25.54 -5.54
C PRO A 132 16.04 -26.06 -4.87
N PHE A 133 15.33 -25.22 -4.11
CA PHE A 133 14.17 -25.62 -3.30
C PHE A 133 12.83 -25.24 -3.94
N LEU A 134 12.85 -24.52 -5.06
CA LEU A 134 11.66 -24.07 -5.76
C LEU A 134 11.29 -25.08 -6.84
N ASN A 135 10.28 -25.91 -6.53
CA ASN A 135 9.70 -26.84 -7.50
C ASN A 135 8.75 -26.15 -8.49
N LYS A 136 8.27 -24.96 -8.14
CA LYS A 136 7.44 -24.07 -8.96
C LYS A 136 7.87 -22.63 -8.71
N THR A 137 7.81 -21.80 -9.75
CA THR A 137 8.09 -20.36 -9.70
C THR A 137 6.82 -19.52 -9.74
N GLU A 138 5.65 -20.17 -9.70
CA GLU A 138 4.33 -19.57 -9.89
C GLU A 138 3.32 -20.19 -8.93
N TYR A 139 2.28 -19.45 -8.60
CA TYR A 139 1.18 -19.96 -7.80
C TYR A 139 0.29 -20.89 -8.62
N ASP A 140 -0.18 -21.97 -8.00
CA ASP A 140 -1.02 -22.99 -8.64
C ASP A 140 -2.49 -22.74 -8.30
N TYR A 141 -3.12 -21.77 -8.99
CA TYR A 141 -4.55 -21.50 -8.90
C TYR A 141 -5.21 -21.51 -10.28
N PRO A 142 -6.54 -21.75 -10.37
CA PRO A 142 -7.25 -21.76 -11.64
C PRO A 142 -7.09 -20.44 -12.40
N GLU A 143 -7.13 -20.49 -13.72
CA GLU A 143 -7.07 -19.29 -14.56
C GLU A 143 -8.14 -18.27 -14.17
N GLY A 144 -7.76 -16.99 -14.16
CA GLY A 144 -8.64 -15.88 -13.74
C GLY A 144 -8.89 -15.77 -12.23
N HIS A 145 -8.23 -16.62 -11.41
CA HIS A 145 -8.24 -16.48 -9.96
C HIS A 145 -7.01 -15.74 -9.45
N TYR A 146 -7.16 -15.09 -8.29
CA TYR A 146 -6.11 -14.33 -7.63
C TYR A 146 -6.10 -14.64 -6.14
N LEU A 147 -4.95 -14.38 -5.50
CA LEU A 147 -4.76 -14.62 -4.08
C LEU A 147 -5.08 -13.35 -3.27
N ALA A 148 -6.07 -13.43 -2.39
CA ALA A 148 -6.27 -12.47 -1.31
C ALA A 148 -5.76 -13.06 0.01
N ARG A 149 -5.15 -12.22 0.83
CA ARG A 149 -4.73 -12.55 2.19
C ARG A 149 -5.56 -11.76 3.16
N VAL A 150 -6.17 -12.48 4.09
CA VAL A 150 -6.85 -11.93 5.24
C VAL A 150 -5.91 -12.04 6.44
N ILE A 151 -5.58 -10.93 7.06
CA ILE A 151 -4.61 -10.83 8.14
C ILE A 151 -5.37 -10.43 9.41
N PHE A 152 -5.28 -11.27 10.43
CA PHE A 152 -5.92 -11.08 11.72
C PHE A 152 -4.89 -10.49 12.70
N ASP A 153 -5.07 -9.23 13.08
CA ASP A 153 -4.15 -8.48 13.93
C ASP A 153 -4.92 -7.62 14.95
N ASN A 154 -4.23 -7.08 15.95
CA ASN A 154 -4.81 -6.27 17.04
C ASN A 154 -6.06 -6.92 17.68
N ASP A 155 -7.19 -6.21 17.74
CA ASP A 155 -8.45 -6.72 18.30
C ASP A 155 -9.14 -7.75 17.39
N ALA A 156 -8.66 -7.92 16.16
CA ALA A 156 -9.04 -9.01 15.27
C ALA A 156 -8.17 -10.26 15.44
N TYR A 157 -7.17 -10.25 16.34
CA TYR A 157 -6.26 -11.36 16.54
C TYR A 157 -6.97 -12.62 17.07
N VAL A 158 -6.56 -13.79 16.55
CA VAL A 158 -7.11 -15.10 16.93
C VAL A 158 -6.30 -15.68 18.09
N ASN A 159 -6.80 -15.53 19.32
CA ASN A 159 -6.14 -16.04 20.53
C ASN A 159 -6.61 -17.45 20.92
N SER A 160 -7.78 -17.87 20.43
CA SER A 160 -8.43 -19.11 20.81
C SER A 160 -9.13 -19.78 19.63
N PHE A 161 -9.53 -21.04 19.82
CA PHE A 161 -10.34 -21.76 18.84
C PHE A 161 -11.75 -21.17 18.69
N GLU A 162 -12.28 -20.55 19.75
CA GLU A 162 -13.57 -19.86 19.73
C GLU A 162 -13.50 -18.61 18.85
N ASP A 163 -12.43 -17.82 18.96
CA ASP A 163 -12.18 -16.68 18.07
C ASP A 163 -12.11 -17.13 16.61
N LEU A 164 -11.40 -18.24 16.35
CA LEU A 164 -11.29 -18.80 15.00
C LEU A 164 -12.66 -19.17 14.42
N LEU A 165 -13.52 -19.80 15.22
CA LEU A 165 -14.89 -20.15 14.81
C LEU A 165 -15.72 -18.88 14.53
N GLY A 166 -15.66 -17.90 15.43
CA GLY A 166 -16.35 -16.62 15.27
C GLY A 166 -15.94 -15.91 13.97
N TRP A 167 -14.63 -15.78 13.75
CA TRP A 167 -14.10 -15.18 12.53
C TRP A 167 -14.40 -16.00 11.28
N SER A 168 -14.44 -17.33 11.37
CA SER A 168 -14.82 -18.19 10.25
C SER A 168 -16.28 -18.00 9.85
N ASP A 169 -17.19 -17.87 10.83
CA ASP A 169 -18.59 -17.55 10.57
C ASP A 169 -18.77 -16.17 9.95
N GLU A 170 -17.99 -15.19 10.41
CA GLU A 170 -17.99 -13.82 9.87
C GLU A 170 -17.48 -13.79 8.43
N TRP A 171 -16.36 -14.45 8.15
CA TRP A 171 -15.81 -14.56 6.80
C TRP A 171 -16.68 -15.39 5.86
N ARG A 172 -17.41 -16.39 6.36
CA ARG A 172 -18.46 -17.07 5.58
C ARG A 172 -19.56 -16.10 5.16
N HIS A 173 -19.96 -15.17 6.03
CA HIS A 173 -20.95 -14.14 5.69
C HIS A 173 -20.41 -13.14 4.67
N ILE A 174 -19.15 -12.70 4.82
CA ILE A 174 -18.49 -11.78 3.90
C ILE A 174 -18.40 -12.40 2.50
N THR A 175 -17.80 -13.58 2.39
CA THR A 175 -17.61 -14.29 1.11
C THR A 175 -18.92 -14.59 0.41
N ARG A 176 -19.92 -15.10 1.14
CA ARG A 176 -21.26 -15.37 0.59
C ARG A 176 -21.93 -14.08 0.09
N GLY A 177 -21.95 -13.02 0.89
CA GLY A 177 -22.66 -11.79 0.54
C GLY A 177 -22.04 -11.08 -0.67
N ILE A 178 -20.71 -11.10 -0.80
CA ILE A 178 -20.02 -10.59 -1.99
C ILE A 178 -20.33 -11.45 -3.21
N SER A 179 -20.19 -12.78 -3.11
CA SER A 179 -20.39 -13.70 -4.24
C SER A 179 -21.80 -13.57 -4.84
N ILE A 180 -22.83 -13.57 -4.01
CA ILE A 180 -24.22 -13.45 -4.47
C ILE A 180 -24.49 -12.07 -5.10
N ALA A 181 -23.84 -11.00 -4.60
CA ALA A 181 -23.96 -9.65 -5.15
C ALA A 181 -23.39 -9.52 -6.56
N ILE A 182 -22.33 -10.27 -6.87
CA ILE A 182 -21.69 -10.31 -8.20
C ILE A 182 -22.21 -11.46 -9.09
N ASN A 183 -23.24 -12.18 -8.65
CA ASN A 183 -23.82 -13.35 -9.33
C ASN A 183 -22.87 -14.56 -9.48
N GLU A 184 -21.93 -14.72 -8.55
CA GLU A 184 -21.04 -15.88 -8.46
C GLU A 184 -21.49 -16.85 -7.35
N GLN A 185 -21.01 -18.10 -7.42
CA GLN A 185 -21.27 -19.08 -6.38
C GLN A 185 -20.25 -18.93 -5.23
N PRO A 186 -20.68 -18.99 -3.95
CA PRO A 186 -19.76 -18.81 -2.82
C PRO A 186 -18.63 -19.83 -2.72
N ASP A 187 -18.75 -21.00 -3.34
CA ASP A 187 -17.75 -22.07 -3.38
C ASP A 187 -16.60 -21.81 -4.37
N GLU A 188 -16.69 -20.76 -5.19
CA GLU A 188 -15.58 -20.25 -6.00
C GLU A 188 -14.48 -19.61 -5.12
N VAL A 189 -14.81 -19.24 -3.88
CA VAL A 189 -13.83 -18.73 -2.91
C VAL A 189 -13.27 -19.90 -2.08
N LYS A 190 -11.96 -20.16 -2.20
CA LYS A 190 -11.29 -21.29 -1.55
C LYS A 190 -10.24 -20.86 -0.55
N LEU A 191 -10.26 -21.48 0.63
CA LEU A 191 -9.18 -21.37 1.61
C LEU A 191 -8.00 -22.25 1.17
N VAL A 192 -6.86 -21.65 0.86
CA VAL A 192 -5.69 -22.36 0.32
C VAL A 192 -4.50 -22.43 1.29
N GLY A 193 -4.53 -21.69 2.40
CA GLY A 193 -3.40 -21.67 3.33
C GLY A 193 -3.67 -20.96 4.66
N GLY A 194 -2.76 -21.19 5.61
CA GLY A 194 -2.72 -20.56 6.93
C GLY A 194 -1.28 -20.42 7.46
N GLY A 195 -0.92 -19.27 8.05
CA GLY A 195 0.44 -18.97 8.54
C GLY A 195 0.55 -18.70 10.05
N LYS A 196 1.76 -18.86 10.63
CA LYS A 196 2.07 -18.49 12.03
C LYS A 196 2.61 -17.05 12.12
N GLY A 197 2.11 -16.29 13.11
CA GLY A 197 2.27 -14.84 13.30
C GLY A 197 0.91 -14.25 13.72
N SER A 198 0.62 -12.98 13.42
CA SER A 198 -0.76 -12.55 13.15
C SER A 198 -1.39 -13.63 12.26
N PHE A 199 -2.54 -14.19 12.64
CA PHE A 199 -3.12 -15.32 11.89
C PHE A 199 -3.42 -14.85 10.46
N ILE A 200 -2.90 -15.53 9.43
CA ILE A 200 -3.14 -15.15 8.03
C ILE A 200 -3.89 -16.28 7.36
N VAL A 201 -4.98 -15.95 6.68
CA VAL A 201 -5.83 -16.84 5.90
C VAL A 201 -5.70 -16.46 4.43
N GLU A 202 -5.45 -17.44 3.58
CA GLU A 202 -5.27 -17.21 2.15
C GLU A 202 -6.49 -17.68 1.37
N LEU A 203 -7.09 -16.77 0.62
CA LEU A 203 -8.28 -16.98 -0.19
C LEU A 203 -7.91 -16.91 -1.67
N THR A 204 -8.29 -17.92 -2.44
CA THR A 204 -8.28 -17.86 -3.91
C THR A 204 -9.69 -17.62 -4.40
N ALA A 205 -9.89 -16.61 -5.26
CA ALA A 205 -11.18 -16.27 -5.84
C ALA A 205 -11.02 -15.60 -7.21
N THR A 206 -12.12 -15.45 -7.95
CA THR A 206 -12.15 -14.78 -9.25
C THR A 206 -11.68 -13.32 -9.16
N GLY A 207 -11.19 -12.77 -10.26
CA GLY A 207 -10.80 -11.35 -10.32
C GLY A 207 -11.93 -10.38 -9.96
N VAL A 208 -13.18 -10.69 -10.36
CA VAL A 208 -14.36 -9.88 -10.04
C VAL A 208 -14.64 -9.86 -8.53
N PHE A 209 -14.51 -11.01 -7.87
CA PHE A 209 -14.62 -11.11 -6.42
C PHE A 209 -13.55 -10.28 -5.71
N ILE A 210 -12.29 -10.42 -6.11
CA ILE A 210 -11.16 -9.75 -5.46
C ILE A 210 -11.21 -8.23 -5.69
N LEU A 211 -11.62 -7.77 -6.88
CA LEU A 211 -11.88 -6.34 -7.14
C LEU A 211 -13.00 -5.80 -6.26
N THR A 212 -14.08 -6.57 -6.08
CA THR A 212 -15.21 -6.16 -5.23
C THR A 212 -14.77 -6.07 -3.76
N LEU A 213 -14.01 -7.06 -3.28
CA LEU A 213 -13.43 -7.06 -1.95
C LEU A 213 -12.50 -5.85 -1.75
N GLY A 214 -11.58 -5.62 -2.68
CA GLY A 214 -10.66 -4.48 -2.69
C GLY A 214 -11.39 -3.14 -2.66
N ASN A 215 -12.49 -3.01 -3.42
CA ASN A 215 -13.29 -1.80 -3.41
C ASN A 215 -13.95 -1.54 -2.04
N ILE A 216 -14.50 -2.56 -1.38
CA ILE A 216 -15.07 -2.37 -0.03
C ILE A 216 -13.97 -1.93 0.94
N VAL A 217 -12.79 -2.56 0.87
CA VAL A 217 -11.62 -2.19 1.68
C VAL A 217 -11.22 -0.74 1.41
N LYS A 218 -11.10 -0.34 0.14
CA LYS A 218 -10.73 1.01 -0.27
C LYS A 218 -11.70 2.06 0.27
N VAL A 219 -13.00 1.90 0.03
CA VAL A 219 -14.01 2.86 0.51
C VAL A 219 -14.03 2.93 2.04
N THR A 220 -13.76 1.80 2.71
CA THR A 220 -13.62 1.75 4.17
C THR A 220 -12.43 2.58 4.65
N LEU A 221 -11.26 2.43 4.02
CA LEU A 221 -10.06 3.21 4.34
C LEU A 221 -10.26 4.71 4.05
N ASP A 222 -10.90 5.07 2.93
CA ASP A 222 -11.24 6.46 2.62
C ASP A 222 -12.13 7.07 3.70
N CYS A 223 -13.11 6.29 4.19
CA CYS A 223 -13.98 6.72 5.28
C CYS A 223 -13.22 6.88 6.60
N MET A 224 -12.34 5.93 6.94
CA MET A 224 -11.48 6.03 8.12
C MET A 224 -10.57 7.27 8.06
N LEU A 225 -10.00 7.56 6.88
CA LEU A 225 -9.15 8.71 6.67
C LEU A 225 -9.92 10.02 6.86
N LYS A 226 -11.11 10.12 6.25
CA LYS A 226 -11.98 11.30 6.41
C LYS A 226 -12.41 11.51 7.87
N TYR A 227 -12.75 10.43 8.59
CA TYR A 227 -13.07 10.50 10.01
C TYR A 227 -11.88 11.05 10.82
N ARG A 228 -10.67 10.53 10.56
CA ARG A 228 -9.45 10.98 11.22
C ARG A 228 -9.10 12.44 10.90
N GLN A 229 -9.28 12.88 9.67
CA GLN A 229 -9.09 14.28 9.28
C GLN A 229 -10.03 15.23 10.04
N LEU A 230 -11.29 14.83 10.24
CA LEU A 230 -12.24 15.59 11.06
C LEU A 230 -11.77 15.66 12.53
N GLU A 231 -11.31 14.53 13.08
CA GLU A 231 -10.78 14.46 14.43
C GLU A 231 -9.55 15.36 14.64
N MET A 232 -8.59 15.32 13.72
CA MET A 232 -7.40 16.17 13.77
C MET A 232 -7.76 17.66 13.71
N LYS A 233 -8.64 18.07 12.79
CA LYS A 233 -9.13 19.46 12.71
C LYS A 233 -9.81 19.90 14.01
N THR A 234 -10.61 19.03 14.64
CA THR A 234 -11.22 19.34 15.95
C THR A 234 -10.16 19.53 17.04
N LEU A 235 -9.12 18.68 17.08
CA LEU A 235 -8.02 18.81 18.04
C LEU A 235 -7.19 20.08 17.81
N GLU A 236 -6.95 20.45 16.55
CA GLU A 236 -6.26 21.70 16.19
C GLU A 236 -7.03 22.93 16.68
N LEU A 237 -8.35 22.99 16.44
CA LEU A 237 -9.18 24.08 16.95
C LEU A 237 -9.19 24.15 18.48
N LYS A 238 -9.24 23.00 19.16
CA LYS A 238 -9.15 22.94 20.62
C LYS A 238 -7.80 23.46 21.14
N LYS A 239 -6.70 23.23 20.42
CA LYS A 239 -5.39 23.81 20.75
C LYS A 239 -5.32 25.31 20.45
N MET A 240 -5.81 25.75 19.29
CA MET A 240 -5.86 27.17 18.93
C MET A 240 -6.68 27.99 19.93
N LYS A 241 -7.75 27.42 20.49
CA LYS A 241 -8.52 27.99 21.60
C LYS A 241 -7.66 28.29 22.82
N GLU A 242 -6.67 27.46 23.14
CA GLU A 242 -5.74 27.66 24.26
C GLU A 242 -4.71 28.75 23.96
N ASP A 243 -4.25 28.83 22.70
CA ASP A 243 -3.22 29.79 22.26
C ASP A 243 -3.76 31.21 22.00
N PHE A 244 -5.03 31.35 21.58
CA PHE A 244 -5.63 32.61 21.12
C PHE A 244 -6.93 32.96 21.85
N LEU A 245 -6.78 33.48 23.07
CA LEU A 245 -7.89 33.86 23.98
C LEU A 245 -8.92 34.84 23.37
N ILE A 246 -8.54 35.64 22.37
CA ILE A 246 -9.42 36.64 21.75
C ILE A 246 -10.52 35.98 20.88
N PHE A 247 -10.24 34.83 20.27
CA PHE A 247 -11.15 34.10 19.37
C PHE A 247 -11.68 32.82 20.01
N LYS A 248 -11.66 32.74 21.34
CA LYS A 248 -11.94 31.51 22.09
C LYS A 248 -13.33 30.94 21.80
N ASP A 249 -14.33 31.81 21.74
CA ASP A 249 -15.73 31.41 21.53
C ASP A 249 -15.95 30.94 20.09
N ASP A 250 -15.34 31.61 19.10
CA ASP A 250 -15.38 31.22 17.68
C ASP A 250 -14.75 29.82 17.48
N PHE A 251 -13.57 29.57 18.08
CA PHE A 251 -12.93 28.26 18.01
C PHE A 251 -13.71 27.15 18.73
N GLU A 252 -14.41 27.49 19.82
CA GLU A 252 -15.25 26.54 20.55
C GLU A 252 -16.52 26.16 19.77
N GLU A 253 -17.16 27.12 19.11
CA GLU A 253 -18.29 26.86 18.22
C GLU A 253 -17.87 26.00 17.03
N ASP A 254 -16.75 26.33 16.38
CA ASP A 254 -16.23 25.55 15.25
C ASP A 254 -15.80 24.13 15.64
N ALA A 255 -15.16 23.96 16.80
CA ALA A 255 -14.80 22.64 17.31
C ALA A 255 -16.05 21.79 17.61
N THR A 256 -17.10 22.40 18.17
CA THR A 256 -18.38 21.71 18.43
C THR A 256 -19.05 21.29 17.14
N ARG A 257 -19.08 22.17 16.13
CA ARG A 257 -19.62 21.88 14.80
C ARG A 257 -18.90 20.72 14.11
N LEU A 258 -17.56 20.66 14.23
CA LEU A 258 -16.78 19.54 13.69
C LEU A 258 -17.02 18.24 14.46
N GLU A 259 -17.18 18.30 15.78
CA GLU A 259 -17.52 17.13 16.60
C GLU A 259 -18.87 16.54 16.19
N ASP A 260 -19.90 17.38 16.02
CA ASP A 260 -21.22 16.96 15.52
C ASP A 260 -21.14 16.35 14.12
N ARG A 261 -20.33 16.94 13.23
CA ARG A 261 -20.11 16.42 11.87
C ARG A 261 -19.41 15.06 11.92
N LYS A 262 -18.42 14.90 12.79
CA LYS A 262 -17.67 13.66 13.00
C LYS A 262 -18.58 12.54 13.52
N GLU A 263 -19.44 12.83 14.50
CA GLU A 263 -20.34 11.81 15.05
C GLU A 263 -21.42 11.39 14.04
N LYS A 264 -22.02 12.35 13.33
CA LYS A 264 -22.94 12.04 12.21
C LYS A 264 -22.25 11.21 11.12
N TYR A 265 -20.99 11.52 10.83
CA TYR A 265 -20.22 10.78 9.84
C TYR A 265 -19.96 9.33 10.29
N ARG A 266 -19.65 9.13 11.57
CA ARG A 266 -19.50 7.81 12.19
C ARG A 266 -20.77 6.97 12.08
N ASP A 267 -21.92 7.56 12.43
CA ASP A 267 -23.21 6.87 12.41
C ASP A 267 -23.61 6.42 11.00
N HIS A 268 -23.25 7.21 9.98
CA HIS A 268 -23.56 6.91 8.57
C HIS A 268 -22.43 6.20 7.83
N MET A 269 -21.29 5.92 8.47
CA MET A 269 -20.09 5.39 7.81
C MET A 269 -20.38 4.09 7.05
N LYS A 270 -21.06 3.13 7.70
CA LYS A 270 -21.41 1.84 7.08
C LYS A 270 -22.34 1.99 5.88
N ASP A 271 -23.25 2.98 5.90
CA ASP A 271 -24.14 3.27 4.78
C ASP A 271 -23.41 3.90 3.61
N ILE A 272 -22.47 4.80 3.88
CA ILE A 272 -21.59 5.42 2.86
C ILE A 272 -20.76 4.33 2.19
N ILE A 273 -20.14 3.45 2.98
CA ILE A 273 -19.32 2.35 2.47
C ILE A 273 -20.15 1.39 1.63
N PHE A 274 -21.34 1.00 2.11
CA PHE A 274 -22.25 0.14 1.36
C PHE A 274 -22.63 0.74 0.00
N LYS A 275 -23.02 2.02 -0.03
CA LYS A 275 -23.40 2.70 -1.28
C LYS A 275 -22.22 2.80 -2.24
N GLY A 276 -21.07 3.28 -1.76
CA GLY A 276 -19.86 3.41 -2.57
C GLY A 276 -19.35 2.08 -3.12
N ALA A 277 -19.45 1.00 -2.34
CA ALA A 277 -19.10 -0.33 -2.80
C ALA A 277 -20.07 -0.85 -3.87
N LYS A 278 -21.38 -0.70 -3.63
CA LYS A 278 -22.45 -1.15 -4.53
C LYS A 278 -22.38 -0.48 -5.91
N GLU A 279 -22.11 0.81 -5.96
CA GLU A 279 -22.08 1.60 -7.20
C GLU A 279 -21.01 1.14 -8.20
N ARG A 280 -19.94 0.48 -7.74
CA ARG A 280 -18.88 -0.03 -8.61
C ARG A 280 -19.08 -1.48 -9.05
N ILE A 281 -20.09 -2.18 -8.54
CA ILE A 281 -20.40 -3.56 -8.95
C ILE A 281 -21.25 -3.52 -10.22
N LYS A 282 -20.64 -3.84 -11.37
CA LYS A 282 -21.37 -4.04 -12.62
C LYS A 282 -22.28 -5.25 -12.50
N GLY A 283 -23.57 -5.09 -12.82
CA GLY A 283 -24.53 -6.20 -12.77
C GLY A 283 -24.98 -6.60 -11.36
N PHE A 284 -24.88 -5.67 -10.38
CA PHE A 284 -25.26 -5.92 -8.99
C PHE A 284 -26.61 -6.64 -8.84
N ASN A 285 -26.59 -7.78 -8.13
CA ASN A 285 -27.79 -8.54 -7.84
C ASN A 285 -28.64 -7.84 -6.76
N LYS A 286 -29.71 -7.16 -7.17
CA LYS A 286 -30.62 -6.45 -6.26
C LYS A 286 -31.23 -7.37 -5.18
N LYS A 287 -31.38 -8.67 -5.43
CA LYS A 287 -31.89 -9.63 -4.44
C LYS A 287 -30.88 -9.90 -3.32
N ALA A 288 -29.60 -9.69 -3.60
CA ALA A 288 -28.49 -9.86 -2.65
C ALA A 288 -28.29 -8.65 -1.73
N GLU A 289 -29.07 -7.57 -1.87
CA GLU A 289 -28.82 -6.30 -1.20
C GLU A 289 -28.68 -6.42 0.32
N ALA A 290 -29.54 -7.21 0.98
CA ALA A 290 -29.47 -7.43 2.42
C ALA A 290 -28.22 -8.25 2.82
N GLU A 291 -27.88 -9.30 2.06
CA GLU A 291 -26.70 -10.14 2.31
C GLU A 291 -25.40 -9.36 2.06
N PHE A 292 -25.35 -8.57 0.98
CA PHE A 292 -24.22 -7.71 0.66
C PHE A 292 -24.01 -6.62 1.71
N ARG A 293 -25.10 -5.98 2.17
CA ARG A 293 -25.02 -5.00 3.27
C ARG A 293 -24.46 -5.61 4.55
N LYS A 294 -24.88 -6.84 4.89
CA LYS A 294 -24.33 -7.56 6.04
C LYS A 294 -22.84 -7.86 5.84
N ALA A 295 -22.45 -8.34 4.66
CA ALA A 295 -21.05 -8.59 4.31
C ALA A 295 -20.18 -7.33 4.43
N VAL A 296 -20.65 -6.19 3.89
CA VAL A 296 -19.95 -4.90 4.03
C VAL A 296 -19.81 -4.51 5.49
N SER A 297 -20.88 -4.59 6.30
CA SER A 297 -20.78 -4.27 7.73
C SER A 297 -19.77 -5.17 8.44
N SER A 298 -19.80 -6.48 8.21
CA SER A 298 -18.87 -7.42 8.82
C SER A 298 -17.42 -7.15 8.43
N LEU A 299 -17.17 -6.78 7.17
CA LEU A 299 -15.82 -6.43 6.73
C LEU A 299 -15.34 -5.11 7.35
N VAL A 300 -16.22 -4.11 7.47
CA VAL A 300 -15.90 -2.86 8.18
C VAL A 300 -15.58 -3.15 9.65
N ASP A 301 -16.39 -3.97 10.32
CA ASP A 301 -16.17 -4.34 11.72
C ASP A 301 -14.84 -5.08 11.90
N PHE A 302 -14.52 -6.03 11.01
CA PHE A 302 -13.21 -6.70 10.97
C PHE A 302 -12.05 -5.71 10.82
N MET A 303 -12.14 -4.76 9.89
CA MET A 303 -11.09 -3.77 9.65
C MET A 303 -10.92 -2.78 10.80
N THR A 304 -12.03 -2.33 11.41
CA THR A 304 -11.98 -1.42 12.58
C THR A 304 -11.32 -2.06 13.81
N LYS A 305 -11.37 -3.39 13.91
CA LYS A 305 -10.66 -4.18 14.93
C LYS A 305 -9.19 -4.43 14.59
N GLY A 306 -8.69 -3.89 13.48
CA GLY A 306 -7.31 -4.05 13.04
C GLY A 306 -7.06 -5.24 12.13
N GLY A 307 -8.12 -5.90 11.65
CA GLY A 307 -8.02 -6.86 10.55
C GLY A 307 -7.59 -6.19 9.24
N ASP A 308 -6.86 -6.90 8.39
CA ASP A 308 -6.37 -6.38 7.11
C ASP A 308 -6.62 -7.34 5.95
N VAL A 309 -6.72 -6.78 4.74
CA VAL A 309 -6.87 -7.51 3.48
C VAL A 309 -5.87 -7.00 2.45
N ASP A 310 -5.07 -7.90 1.89
CA ASP A 310 -4.10 -7.60 0.82
C ASP A 310 -4.27 -8.59 -0.34
N CYS A 311 -3.74 -8.24 -1.52
CA CYS A 311 -3.77 -9.10 -2.70
C CYS A 311 -2.35 -9.39 -3.18
N VAL A 312 -2.08 -10.65 -3.54
CA VAL A 312 -0.84 -11.07 -4.18
C VAL A 312 -1.14 -11.39 -5.64
N ILE A 313 -0.50 -10.66 -6.54
CA ILE A 313 -0.71 -10.75 -7.98
C ILE A 313 0.58 -11.28 -8.57
N ASP A 314 0.51 -12.42 -9.28
CA ASP A 314 1.67 -12.99 -9.97
C ASP A 314 1.90 -12.28 -11.30
N ASP A 315 3.15 -12.07 -11.68
CA ASP A 315 3.56 -11.44 -12.94
C ASP A 315 3.84 -12.46 -14.06
N SER A 316 3.79 -13.76 -13.76
CA SER A 316 4.35 -14.82 -14.61
C SER A 316 3.54 -15.23 -15.83
N THR A 317 2.24 -14.91 -15.90
CA THR A 317 1.35 -15.46 -16.92
C THR A 317 1.11 -14.50 -18.09
N GLU A 318 1.42 -14.97 -19.31
CA GLU A 318 0.84 -14.46 -20.56
C GLU A 318 -0.65 -14.75 -20.53
N GLU A 319 -1.45 -13.71 -20.30
CA GLU A 319 -2.89 -13.81 -20.09
C GLU A 319 -3.64 -13.23 -21.30
N GLY A 320 -4.83 -13.75 -21.60
CA GLY A 320 -5.72 -13.16 -22.61
C GLY A 320 -6.16 -11.74 -22.22
N ASP A 321 -6.53 -10.91 -23.20
CA ASP A 321 -6.80 -9.47 -23.04
C ASP A 321 -7.77 -9.13 -21.88
N ASP A 322 -8.83 -9.93 -21.65
CA ASP A 322 -9.80 -9.70 -20.57
C ASP A 322 -9.23 -9.96 -19.17
N ILE A 323 -8.34 -10.95 -19.04
CA ILE A 323 -7.70 -11.31 -17.77
C ILE A 323 -6.60 -10.29 -17.46
N LEU A 324 -5.85 -9.89 -18.48
CA LEU A 324 -4.85 -8.83 -18.40
C LEU A 324 -5.48 -7.55 -17.83
N GLY A 325 -6.57 -7.05 -18.43
CA GLY A 325 -7.25 -5.85 -17.94
C GLY A 325 -7.73 -5.94 -16.48
N THR A 326 -8.13 -7.13 -16.04
CA THR A 326 -8.51 -7.39 -14.64
C THR A 326 -7.29 -7.33 -13.71
N LYS A 327 -6.17 -7.92 -14.13
CA LYS A 327 -4.89 -7.92 -13.41
C LYS A 327 -4.33 -6.52 -13.25
N GLU A 328 -4.36 -5.68 -14.29
CA GLU A 328 -3.96 -4.28 -14.17
C GLU A 328 -4.83 -3.50 -13.20
N ALA A 329 -6.16 -3.69 -13.26
CA ALA A 329 -7.08 -3.04 -12.34
C ALA A 329 -6.78 -3.43 -10.88
N LEU A 330 -6.55 -4.72 -10.62
CA LEU A 330 -6.16 -5.21 -9.30
C LEU A 330 -4.85 -4.58 -8.80
N LYS A 331 -3.83 -4.47 -9.67
CA LYS A 331 -2.55 -3.83 -9.30
C LYS A 331 -2.74 -2.37 -8.90
N VAL A 332 -3.55 -1.62 -9.65
CA VAL A 332 -3.82 -0.21 -9.36
C VAL A 332 -4.60 -0.05 -8.06
N ASP A 333 -5.71 -0.78 -7.92
CA ASP A 333 -6.58 -0.67 -6.75
C ASP A 333 -5.85 -1.06 -5.46
N PHE A 334 -5.09 -2.16 -5.46
CA PHE A 334 -4.35 -2.58 -4.27
C PHE A 334 -3.13 -1.72 -3.97
N ALA A 335 -2.54 -1.04 -4.97
CA ALA A 335 -1.52 -0.03 -4.72
C ALA A 335 -2.11 1.19 -3.98
N GLU A 336 -3.28 1.68 -4.41
CA GLU A 336 -3.98 2.77 -3.69
C GLU A 336 -4.40 2.35 -2.28
N ILE A 337 -4.93 1.14 -2.11
CA ILE A 337 -5.28 0.59 -0.79
C ILE A 337 -4.07 0.60 0.14
N ARG A 338 -2.89 0.18 -0.34
CA ARG A 338 -1.66 0.19 0.46
C ARG A 338 -1.22 1.61 0.81
N ALA A 339 -1.33 2.55 -0.13
CA ALA A 339 -1.03 3.97 0.14
C ALA A 339 -1.97 4.55 1.22
N LEU A 340 -3.27 4.26 1.14
CA LEU A 340 -4.24 4.69 2.16
C LEU A 340 -3.94 4.11 3.54
N LYS A 341 -3.58 2.82 3.62
CA LYS A 341 -3.16 2.18 4.87
C LYS A 341 -1.93 2.84 5.47
N GLU A 342 -0.96 3.20 4.63
CA GLU A 342 0.23 3.91 5.08
C GLU A 342 -0.12 5.29 5.66
N CYS A 343 -0.93 6.08 4.95
CA CYS A 343 -1.44 7.36 5.44
C CYS A 343 -2.14 7.22 6.81
N LEU A 344 -2.93 6.16 7.00
CA LEU A 344 -3.60 5.86 8.26
C LEU A 344 -2.65 5.35 9.36
N SER A 345 -1.49 4.80 9.00
CA SER A 345 -0.48 4.30 9.95
C SER A 345 0.47 5.40 10.43
N ILE A 346 0.68 6.45 9.65
CA ILE A 346 1.54 7.58 10.03
C ILE A 346 0.77 8.47 11.02
N GLU A 347 1.30 8.65 12.22
CA GLU A 347 0.65 9.40 13.32
C GLU A 347 0.53 10.92 13.11
N GLY A 348 0.95 11.51 11.97
CA GLY A 348 0.98 12.97 11.87
C GLY A 348 1.03 13.66 10.51
N GLU A 349 1.06 12.94 9.38
CA GLU A 349 1.16 13.59 8.06
C GLU A 349 0.28 12.86 7.05
N CYS A 350 -1.01 13.21 6.99
CA CYS A 350 -1.80 12.95 5.81
C CYS A 350 -2.11 14.31 5.18
N GLU A 351 -1.37 14.67 4.12
CA GLU A 351 -1.73 15.82 3.30
C GLU A 351 -3.15 15.64 2.76
N PRO A 352 -4.00 16.68 2.76
CA PRO A 352 -5.34 16.58 2.24
C PRO A 352 -5.29 16.25 0.75
N LEU A 353 -5.97 15.17 0.37
CA LEU A 353 -6.41 14.98 -1.02
C LEU A 353 -7.18 16.24 -1.41
N LYS A 354 -6.78 16.85 -2.53
CA LYS A 354 -7.42 18.05 -3.07
C LYS A 354 -8.93 17.82 -3.12
N GLU A 355 -9.67 18.59 -2.34
CA GLU A 355 -11.13 18.67 -2.47
C GLU A 355 -11.40 19.19 -3.88
N GLU A 356 -12.01 18.36 -4.74
CA GLU A 356 -12.75 18.88 -5.88
C GLU A 356 -13.99 19.56 -5.30
N ASP A 357 -14.02 20.89 -5.41
CA ASP A 357 -15.15 21.72 -5.01
C ASP A 357 -16.41 21.28 -5.77
N GLU A 358 -17.45 20.85 -5.04
CA GLU A 358 -18.85 20.89 -5.49
C GLU A 358 -19.62 22.02 -4.77
#